data_AF-A0A2X1PLX5-F1
#
_entry.id   AF-A0A2X1PLX5-F1
#
_cell.length_a   1.000
_cell.length_b   1.000
_cell.length_c   1.000
_cell.angle_alpha   90.00
_cell.angle_beta   90.00
_cell.angle_gamma   90.00
#
_symmetry.space_group_name_H-M   'P 1'
#
loop_
_entity.id
_entity.type
_entity.pdbx_description
1 polymer ?
#
loop_
_entity_poly.entity_id
_entity_poly.type
_entity_poly.pdbx_seq_one_letter_code
_entity_poly.pdbx_strand_id
1 'polypeptide(L)'
;MGYQNILVLLGPVYYALSLHNQRANLSYYESIFKNENFQRGLLRFGKGILIKFGENGKMNTIRMKISQDDLKKLYFPISPLDEQQKIAQFLDDKTAKIDRAVELAEKQIALLKEHKQILIQNAVTRGLNPDVPLKDSGVEWIGQVPEHWELTIGMNVFRENKRDNKGMKENTVLSLSYGKIIIKPEEKIVWSSSRIV
;
A
#
# COMPACT_ATOMS: atom_id res chain seq x y z
N MET A 1 35.15 -7.18 -18.32
CA MET A 1 35.14 -6.59 -16.96
C MET A 1 33.81 -5.85 -16.82
N GLY A 2 33.00 -6.06 -15.79
CA GLY A 2 33.03 -7.10 -14.77
C GLY A 2 31.61 -7.56 -14.45
N TYR A 3 31.43 -8.87 -14.22
CA TYR A 3 30.17 -9.40 -13.73
C TYR A 3 30.05 -9.04 -12.25
N GLN A 4 29.28 -7.99 -11.93
CA GLN A 4 28.91 -7.72 -10.54
C GLN A 4 27.93 -8.81 -10.09
N ASN A 5 28.45 -9.77 -9.34
CA ASN A 5 27.67 -10.71 -8.53
C ASN A 5 26.89 -9.92 -7.48
N ILE A 6 25.71 -9.40 -7.84
CA ILE A 6 24.72 -9.00 -6.86
C ILE A 6 24.01 -10.27 -6.40
N LEU A 7 24.64 -10.95 -5.44
CA LEU A 7 24.06 -12.06 -4.70
C LEU A 7 23.02 -11.48 -3.71
N VAL A 8 21.93 -10.92 -4.26
CA VAL A 8 20.71 -10.68 -3.49
C VAL A 8 20.32 -12.04 -2.91
N LEU A 9 20.10 -12.09 -1.60
CA LEU A 9 19.72 -13.32 -0.89
C LEU A 9 18.32 -13.75 -1.35
N LEU A 10 18.26 -14.45 -2.47
CA LEU A 10 17.08 -15.15 -2.93
C LEU A 10 16.74 -16.21 -1.88
N GLY A 11 15.66 -15.98 -1.13
CA GLY A 11 15.17 -16.93 -0.14
C GLY A 11 14.91 -18.31 -0.77
N PRO A 12 14.87 -19.40 0.03
CA PRO A 12 14.93 -20.80 -0.43
C PRO A 12 13.70 -21.29 -1.25
N VAL A 13 12.82 -20.37 -1.65
CA VAL A 13 11.59 -20.58 -2.41
C VAL A 13 11.74 -20.09 -3.86
N TYR A 14 12.74 -19.26 -4.18
CA TYR A 14 12.95 -18.70 -5.51
C TYR A 14 13.84 -19.59 -6.39
N TYR A 15 13.57 -19.56 -7.70
CA TYR A 15 14.45 -20.11 -8.73
C TYR A 15 15.20 -18.98 -9.41
N ALA A 16 16.53 -18.96 -9.26
CA ALA A 16 17.40 -18.12 -10.09
C ALA A 16 17.51 -18.74 -11.48
N LEU A 17 17.02 -18.05 -12.51
CA LEU A 17 17.19 -18.43 -13.91
C LEU A 17 18.11 -17.42 -14.58
N SER A 18 19.07 -17.90 -15.37
CA SER A 18 20.00 -17.08 -16.14
C SER A 18 20.00 -17.52 -17.60
N LEU A 19 20.21 -16.57 -18.51
CA LEU A 19 20.33 -16.85 -19.93
C LEU A 19 21.73 -17.37 -20.25
N HIS A 20 21.80 -18.59 -20.78
CA HIS A 20 23.04 -19.22 -21.26
C HIS A 20 23.17 -19.19 -22.80
N ASN A 21 22.26 -18.51 -23.50
CA ASN A 21 22.15 -18.50 -24.95
C ASN A 21 22.11 -17.06 -25.48
N GLN A 22 23.01 -16.74 -26.41
CA GLN A 22 23.09 -15.41 -27.04
C GLN A 22 21.86 -15.06 -27.91
N ARG A 23 21.02 -16.05 -28.26
CA ARG A 23 19.75 -15.86 -28.98
C ARG A 23 18.58 -15.43 -28.08
N ALA A 24 18.80 -15.17 -26.80
CA ALA A 24 17.77 -14.83 -25.83
C ALA A 24 17.94 -13.40 -25.28
N ASN A 25 16.85 -12.65 -25.23
CA ASN A 25 16.77 -11.35 -24.56
C ASN A 25 16.09 -11.48 -23.18
N LEU A 26 16.69 -10.90 -22.14
CA LEU A 26 16.21 -11.05 -20.76
C LEU A 26 14.82 -10.41 -20.55
N SER A 27 14.65 -9.15 -20.95
CA SER A 27 13.39 -8.40 -20.80
C SER A 27 12.22 -9.05 -21.55
N TYR A 28 12.49 -9.66 -22.72
CA TYR A 28 11.51 -10.45 -23.46
C TYR A 28 11.02 -11.67 -22.67
N TYR A 29 11.95 -12.48 -22.14
CA TYR A 29 11.56 -13.65 -21.32
C TYR A 29 10.92 -13.23 -19.98
N GLU A 30 11.38 -12.15 -19.36
CA GLU A 30 10.73 -11.57 -18.18
C GLU A 30 9.27 -11.16 -18.48
N SER A 31 9.02 -10.58 -19.64
CA SER A 31 7.66 -10.24 -20.11
C SER A 31 6.78 -11.48 -20.30
N ILE A 32 7.34 -12.61 -20.75
CA ILE A 32 6.64 -13.91 -20.78
C ILE A 32 6.31 -14.40 -19.36
N PHE A 33 7.25 -14.32 -18.42
CA PHE A 33 7.00 -14.71 -17.01
C PHE A 33 5.96 -13.82 -16.32
N LYS A 34 5.87 -12.54 -16.70
CA LYS A 34 4.82 -11.60 -16.23
C LYS A 34 3.45 -11.85 -16.88
N ASN A 35 3.36 -12.59 -17.98
CA ASN A 35 2.10 -12.81 -18.70
C ASN A 35 1.14 -13.70 -17.90
N GLU A 36 -0.10 -13.23 -17.71
CA GLU A 36 -1.09 -13.94 -16.89
C GLU A 36 -1.48 -15.31 -17.45
N ASN A 37 -1.56 -15.47 -18.78
CA ASN A 37 -1.87 -16.77 -19.39
C ASN A 37 -0.73 -17.77 -19.19
N PHE A 38 0.53 -17.30 -19.24
CA PHE A 38 1.68 -18.13 -18.91
C PHE A 38 1.65 -18.55 -17.43
N GLN A 39 1.43 -17.62 -16.50
CA GLN A 39 1.30 -17.91 -15.07
C GLN A 39 0.12 -18.86 -14.76
N ARG A 40 -1.00 -18.73 -15.47
CA ARG A 40 -2.14 -19.66 -15.40
C ARG A 40 -1.79 -21.04 -15.96
N GLY A 41 -0.98 -21.11 -17.02
CA GLY A 41 -0.44 -22.36 -17.56
C GLY A 41 0.47 -23.08 -16.56
N LEU A 42 1.31 -22.34 -15.84
CA LEU A 42 2.19 -22.86 -14.79
C LEU A 42 1.44 -23.58 -13.65
N LEU A 43 0.18 -23.21 -13.37
CA LEU A 43 -0.66 -23.88 -12.36
C LEU A 43 -0.80 -25.39 -12.62
N ARG A 44 -0.77 -25.82 -13.89
CA ARG A 44 -0.84 -27.25 -14.28
C ARG A 44 0.37 -28.07 -13.83
N PHE A 45 1.50 -27.42 -13.59
CA PHE A 45 2.75 -28.02 -13.12
C PHE A 45 2.97 -27.83 -11.61
N GLY A 46 2.07 -27.10 -10.92
CA GLY A 46 2.13 -26.89 -9.49
C GLY A 46 1.86 -28.17 -8.71
N LYS A 47 2.87 -28.65 -7.99
CA LYS A 47 2.76 -29.80 -7.08
C LYS A 47 2.70 -29.31 -5.63
N GLY A 48 1.94 -29.99 -4.79
CA GLY A 48 1.70 -29.61 -3.39
C GLY A 48 0.22 -29.45 -3.05
N ILE A 49 -0.07 -29.07 -1.81
CA ILE A 49 -1.46 -29.00 -1.31
C ILE A 49 -2.14 -27.72 -1.79
N LEU A 50 -3.32 -27.91 -2.38
CA LEU A 50 -4.16 -26.85 -2.92
C LEU A 50 -5.64 -27.20 -2.68
N ILE A 51 -6.30 -26.50 -1.76
CA ILE A 51 -7.76 -26.51 -1.62
C ILE A 51 -8.16 -25.07 -1.33
N LYS A 52 -8.80 -24.37 -2.28
CA LYS A 52 -8.91 -22.91 -2.23
C LYS A 52 -10.33 -22.38 -2.42
N PHE A 53 -10.69 -21.50 -1.49
CA PHE A 53 -12.00 -20.99 -1.13
C PHE A 53 -11.71 -20.01 0.12
N GLY A 54 -12.57 -19.15 0.73
CA GLY A 54 -12.31 -18.47 2.05
C GLY A 54 -13.52 -17.69 2.67
N GLU A 55 -13.82 -17.80 3.98
CA GLU A 55 -15.12 -17.61 4.72
C GLU A 55 -16.19 -16.57 4.28
N ASN A 56 -16.71 -16.74 3.08
CA ASN A 56 -18.13 -16.45 2.77
C ASN A 56 -18.71 -17.64 2.01
N GLY A 57 -18.58 -18.83 2.63
CA GLY A 57 -18.89 -20.14 2.07
C GLY A 57 -17.68 -20.93 1.54
N LYS A 58 -16.47 -20.76 2.12
CA LYS A 58 -15.24 -21.19 1.43
C LYS A 58 -13.94 -21.29 2.35
N MET A 59 -12.87 -22.04 1.97
CA MET A 59 -11.66 -22.61 2.68
C MET A 59 -10.27 -22.50 1.90
N ASN A 60 -9.17 -21.92 2.43
CA ASN A 60 -7.95 -21.55 1.65
C ASN A 60 -6.67 -22.42 1.89
N THR A 61 -6.01 -22.88 0.81
CA THR A 61 -4.61 -23.37 0.78
C THR A 61 -4.10 -23.33 -0.66
N ILE A 62 -2.93 -22.72 -0.91
CA ILE A 62 -2.13 -22.96 -2.12
C ILE A 62 -0.65 -22.94 -1.71
N ARG A 63 -0.05 -24.12 -1.50
CA ARG A 63 1.41 -24.26 -1.45
C ARG A 63 1.90 -25.04 -2.66
N MET A 64 1.62 -24.51 -3.84
CA MET A 64 2.19 -25.02 -5.09
C MET A 64 3.67 -24.68 -5.14
N LYS A 65 4.49 -25.70 -5.33
CA LYS A 65 5.85 -25.57 -5.83
C LYS A 65 5.90 -26.26 -7.19
N ILE A 66 6.35 -25.52 -8.20
CA ILE A 66 6.71 -26.12 -9.49
C ILE A 66 8.13 -26.63 -9.32
N SER A 67 8.39 -27.90 -9.62
CA SER A 67 9.75 -28.42 -9.50
C SER A 67 10.62 -27.87 -10.63
N GLN A 68 11.94 -27.79 -10.40
CA GLN A 68 12.88 -27.34 -11.44
C GLN A 68 12.84 -28.26 -12.67
N ASP A 69 12.56 -29.55 -12.49
CA ASP A 69 12.42 -30.51 -13.59
C ASP A 69 11.10 -30.38 -14.36
N ASP A 70 10.07 -29.78 -13.76
CA ASP A 70 8.86 -29.43 -14.50
C ASP A 70 9.05 -28.09 -15.25
N LEU A 71 9.78 -27.12 -14.68
CA LEU A 71 10.18 -25.90 -15.39
C LEU A 71 11.01 -26.21 -16.66
N LYS A 72 11.93 -27.19 -16.60
CA LYS A 72 12.72 -27.65 -17.76
C LYS A 72 11.88 -28.22 -18.91
N LYS A 73 10.63 -28.62 -18.66
CA LYS A 73 9.72 -29.21 -19.69
C LYS A 73 8.82 -28.16 -20.36
N LEU A 74 8.90 -26.90 -19.93
CA LEU A 74 8.10 -25.82 -20.51
C LEU A 74 8.64 -25.44 -21.90
N TYR A 75 7.75 -25.46 -22.89
CA TYR A 75 8.04 -24.88 -24.18
C TYR A 75 7.91 -23.36 -24.09
N PHE A 76 8.96 -22.66 -24.51
CA PHE A 76 8.96 -21.21 -24.67
C PHE A 76 9.07 -20.84 -26.15
N PRO A 77 8.37 -19.78 -26.61
CA PRO A 77 8.63 -19.23 -27.94
C PRO A 77 10.06 -18.66 -27.98
N ILE A 78 10.72 -18.85 -29.12
CA ILE A 78 12.04 -18.27 -29.41
C ILE A 78 12.01 -17.60 -30.78
N SER A 79 11.40 -16.41 -30.81
CA SER A 79 11.48 -15.48 -31.94
C SER A 79 12.94 -15.11 -32.26
N PRO A 80 13.24 -14.60 -33.47
CA PRO A 80 14.51 -13.95 -33.77
C PRO A 80 14.89 -12.87 -32.72
N LEU A 81 16.19 -12.70 -32.46
CA LEU A 81 16.67 -11.82 -31.38
C LEU A 81 16.26 -10.35 -31.59
N ASP A 82 16.21 -9.88 -32.83
CA ASP A 82 15.76 -8.54 -33.16
C ASP A 82 14.26 -8.35 -32.92
N GLU A 83 13.44 -9.38 -33.16
CA GLU A 83 12.02 -9.37 -32.82
C GLU A 83 11.80 -9.38 -31.30
N GLN A 84 12.55 -10.20 -30.55
CA GLN A 84 12.53 -10.17 -29.08
C GLN A 84 12.86 -8.77 -28.52
N GLN A 85 13.89 -8.11 -29.08
CA GLN A 85 14.29 -6.75 -28.71
C GLN A 85 13.19 -5.71 -29.03
N LYS A 86 12.59 -5.78 -30.22
CA LYS A 86 11.47 -4.89 -30.62
C LYS A 86 10.26 -5.05 -29.72
N ILE A 87 9.90 -6.29 -29.35
CA ILE A 87 8.79 -6.58 -28.45
C ILE A 87 9.09 -6.05 -27.04
N ALA A 88 10.29 -6.30 -26.51
CA ALA A 88 10.70 -5.80 -25.19
C ALA A 88 10.64 -4.26 -25.14
N GLN A 89 11.29 -3.57 -26.09
CA GLN A 89 11.28 -2.11 -26.15
C GLN A 89 9.87 -1.53 -26.27
N PHE A 90 9.01 -2.14 -27.10
CA PHE A 90 7.62 -1.71 -27.22
C PHE A 90 6.85 -1.85 -25.91
N LEU A 91 7.07 -2.93 -25.14
CA LEU A 91 6.45 -3.11 -23.84
C LEU A 91 6.98 -2.09 -22.82
N ASP A 92 8.30 -1.91 -22.74
CA ASP A 92 8.96 -0.95 -21.85
C ASP A 92 8.48 0.50 -22.11
N ASP A 93 8.36 0.90 -23.39
CA ASP A 93 7.83 2.22 -23.79
C ASP A 93 6.36 2.44 -23.39
N LYS A 94 5.58 1.35 -23.26
CA LYS A 94 4.17 1.41 -22.85
C LYS A 94 4.04 1.39 -21.33
N THR A 95 4.79 0.56 -20.62
CA THR A 95 4.78 0.51 -19.15
C THR A 95 5.34 1.80 -18.57
N ALA A 96 6.42 2.35 -19.11
CA ALA A 96 7.02 3.60 -18.63
C ALA A 96 6.06 4.80 -18.65
N LYS A 97 5.01 4.79 -19.49
CA LYS A 97 3.94 5.81 -19.46
C LYS A 97 2.97 5.62 -18.30
N ILE A 98 2.68 4.36 -17.96
CA ILE A 98 1.85 3.99 -16.81
C ILE A 98 2.61 4.31 -15.53
N ASP A 99 3.89 3.92 -15.44
CA ASP A 99 4.74 4.14 -14.27
C ASP A 99 4.85 5.64 -13.92
N ARG A 100 5.08 6.50 -14.93
CA ARG A 100 5.07 7.97 -14.76
C ARG A 100 3.71 8.51 -14.29
N ALA A 101 2.60 7.92 -14.74
CA ALA A 101 1.27 8.34 -14.31
C ALA A 101 1.00 7.92 -12.84
N VAL A 102 1.48 6.75 -12.43
CA VAL A 102 1.43 6.29 -11.03
C VAL A 102 2.28 7.19 -10.14
N GLU A 103 3.54 7.45 -10.51
CA GLU A 103 4.44 8.33 -9.76
C GLU A 103 3.84 9.73 -9.58
N LEU A 104 3.27 10.31 -10.64
CA LEU A 104 2.60 11.61 -10.58
C LEU A 104 1.37 11.58 -9.65
N ALA A 105 0.56 10.52 -9.71
CA ALA A 105 -0.61 10.37 -8.85
C ALA A 105 -0.23 10.22 -7.36
N GLU A 106 0.80 9.42 -7.05
CA GLU A 106 1.32 9.27 -5.70
C GLU A 106 1.86 10.59 -5.15
N LYS A 107 2.61 11.34 -5.97
CA LYS A 107 3.10 12.69 -5.63
C LYS A 107 1.94 13.67 -5.39
N GLN A 108 0.90 13.66 -6.21
CA GLN A 108 -0.31 14.47 -5.99
C GLN A 108 -1.02 14.10 -4.68
N ILE A 109 -1.16 12.81 -4.37
CA ILE A 109 -1.75 12.33 -3.11
C ILE A 109 -0.92 12.80 -1.91
N ALA A 110 0.41 12.79 -2.00
CA ALA A 110 1.28 13.29 -0.95
C ALA A 110 1.08 14.81 -0.72
N LEU A 111 1.15 15.61 -1.78
CA LEU A 111 0.94 17.07 -1.73
C LEU A 111 -0.45 17.45 -1.21
N LEU A 112 -1.51 16.71 -1.61
CA LEU A 112 -2.86 16.94 -1.10
C LEU A 112 -3.01 16.62 0.39
N LYS A 113 -2.30 15.61 0.90
CA LYS A 113 -2.27 15.30 2.35
C LYS A 113 -1.55 16.39 3.14
N GLU A 114 -0.41 16.86 2.65
CA GLU A 114 0.34 17.97 3.24
C GLU A 114 -0.47 19.27 3.24
N HIS A 115 -1.02 19.66 2.09
CA HIS A 115 -1.87 20.85 1.97
C HIS A 115 -3.12 20.77 2.87
N LYS A 116 -3.76 19.59 2.97
CA LYS A 116 -4.86 19.37 3.92
C LYS A 116 -4.42 19.59 5.37
N GLN A 117 -3.24 19.11 5.77
CA GLN A 117 -2.73 19.30 7.12
C GLN A 117 -2.46 20.78 7.42
N ILE A 118 -1.86 21.51 6.47
CA ILE A 118 -1.63 22.96 6.57
C ILE A 118 -2.96 23.72 6.66
N LEU A 119 -3.95 23.36 5.83
CA LEU A 119 -5.27 24.00 5.83
C LEU A 119 -6.02 23.77 7.14
N ILE A 120 -5.97 22.55 7.69
CA ILE A 120 -6.51 22.26 9.03
C ILE A 120 -5.78 23.09 10.09
N GLN A 121 -4.44 23.08 10.10
CA GLN A 121 -3.65 23.84 11.07
C GLN A 121 -4.00 25.33 11.03
N ASN A 122 -4.06 25.94 9.85
CA ASN A 122 -4.43 27.33 9.67
C ASN A 122 -5.88 27.59 10.13
N ALA A 123 -6.84 26.73 9.75
CA ALA A 123 -8.24 26.92 10.14
C ALA A 123 -8.45 26.81 11.66
N VAL A 124 -7.75 25.90 12.35
CA VAL A 124 -7.90 25.72 13.82
C VAL A 124 -7.08 26.70 14.65
N THR A 125 -6.05 27.34 14.09
CA THR A 125 -5.22 28.34 14.81
C THR A 125 -5.58 29.77 14.45
N ARG A 126 -5.92 30.07 13.19
CA ARG A 126 -6.17 31.41 12.64
C ARG A 126 -7.61 31.66 12.20
N GLY A 127 -8.46 30.63 12.24
CA GLY A 127 -9.84 30.72 11.77
C GLY A 127 -9.96 30.69 10.23
N LEU A 128 -11.17 31.03 9.74
CA LEU A 128 -11.49 30.96 8.30
C LEU A 128 -11.32 32.29 7.55
N ASN A 129 -11.20 33.42 8.28
CA ASN A 129 -11.03 34.74 7.70
C ASN A 129 -9.56 35.17 7.82
N PRO A 130 -8.82 35.37 6.71
CA PRO A 130 -7.41 35.73 6.75
C PRO A 130 -7.14 37.18 7.18
N ASP A 131 -8.14 38.06 7.13
CA ASP A 131 -7.98 39.50 7.36
C ASP A 131 -8.13 39.91 8.85
N VAL A 132 -8.26 38.93 9.75
CA VAL A 132 -8.43 39.17 11.18
C VAL A 132 -7.06 39.41 11.85
N PRO A 133 -6.89 40.47 12.67
CA PRO A 133 -5.66 40.68 13.42
C PRO A 133 -5.36 39.48 14.33
N LEU A 134 -4.07 39.13 14.42
CA LEU A 134 -3.58 38.01 15.21
C LEU A 134 -2.80 38.53 16.43
N LYS A 135 -2.99 37.87 17.57
CA LYS A 135 -2.20 38.02 18.80
C LYS A 135 -1.39 36.75 19.07
N ASP A 136 -0.34 36.87 19.86
CA ASP A 136 0.32 35.70 20.43
C ASP A 136 -0.62 34.99 21.43
N SER A 137 -0.70 33.66 21.37
CA SER A 137 -1.43 32.85 22.33
C SER A 137 -0.66 32.62 23.65
N GLY A 138 0.65 32.85 23.66
CA GLY A 138 1.53 32.49 24.76
C GLY A 138 1.74 30.97 24.91
N VAL A 139 1.31 30.17 23.92
CA VAL A 139 1.46 28.72 23.89
C VAL A 139 2.32 28.32 22.68
N GLU A 140 3.54 27.85 22.95
CA GLU A 140 4.58 27.59 21.95
C GLU A 140 4.11 26.80 20.71
N TRP A 141 3.33 25.73 20.92
CA TRP A 141 2.86 24.87 19.82
C TRP A 141 1.65 25.42 19.04
N ILE A 142 0.96 26.44 19.57
CA ILE A 142 -0.15 27.14 18.89
C ILE A 142 0.40 28.34 18.11
N GLY A 143 1.29 29.13 18.73
CA GLY A 143 1.78 30.38 18.18
C GLY A 143 0.70 31.46 18.18
N GLN A 144 0.33 31.96 17.01
CA GLN A 144 -0.60 33.09 16.85
C GLN A 144 -2.06 32.66 16.65
N VAL A 145 -2.99 33.39 17.28
CA VAL A 145 -4.44 33.20 17.20
C VAL A 145 -5.17 34.53 16.94
N PRO A 146 -6.41 34.53 16.43
CA PRO A 146 -7.20 35.76 16.25
C PRO A 146 -7.33 36.56 17.54
N GLU A 147 -7.24 37.89 17.42
CA GLU A 147 -7.24 38.80 18.56
C GLU A 147 -8.51 38.68 19.42
N HIS A 148 -9.65 38.42 18.77
CA HIS A 148 -10.95 38.22 19.41
C HIS A 148 -11.16 36.83 20.02
N TRP A 149 -10.21 35.88 19.91
CA TRP A 149 -10.34 34.56 20.52
C TRP A 149 -9.86 34.57 21.98
N GLU A 150 -10.64 33.94 22.85
CA GLU A 150 -10.27 33.70 24.25
C GLU A 150 -9.58 32.35 24.42
N LEU A 151 -8.62 32.29 25.35
CA LEU A 151 -7.92 31.05 25.69
C LEU A 151 -8.44 30.54 27.03
N THR A 152 -8.78 29.25 27.08
CA THR A 152 -9.29 28.60 28.27
C THR A 152 -8.70 27.20 28.40
N ILE A 153 -8.66 26.66 29.63
CA ILE A 153 -8.15 25.32 29.88
C ILE A 153 -9.14 24.30 29.26
N GLY A 154 -8.63 23.29 28.56
CA GLY A 154 -9.48 22.31 27.86
C GLY A 154 -10.56 21.67 28.74
N MET A 155 -10.30 21.44 30.03
CA MET A 155 -11.26 20.87 30.99
C MET A 155 -12.43 21.81 31.36
N ASN A 156 -12.38 23.10 30.98
CA ASN A 156 -13.52 24.00 31.07
C ASN A 156 -14.56 23.72 29.97
N VAL A 157 -14.11 23.20 28.82
CA VAL A 157 -14.94 22.89 27.64
C VAL A 157 -15.29 21.40 27.59
N PHE A 158 -14.33 20.53 27.86
CA PHE A 158 -14.48 19.08 27.81
C PHE A 158 -14.83 18.50 29.18
N ARG A 159 -15.66 17.45 29.16
CA ARG A 159 -15.90 16.57 30.32
C ARG A 159 -15.78 15.11 29.89
N GLU A 160 -15.28 14.27 30.78
CA GLU A 160 -15.15 12.83 30.53
C GLU A 160 -16.52 12.21 30.26
N ASN A 161 -16.70 11.57 29.10
CA ASN A 161 -17.94 10.88 28.75
C ASN A 161 -17.80 9.37 28.99
N LYS A 162 -18.41 8.88 30.07
CA LYS A 162 -18.46 7.44 30.44
C LYS A 162 -19.66 6.69 29.86
N ARG A 163 -20.43 7.30 28.95
CA ARG A 163 -21.60 6.64 28.35
C ARG A 163 -21.14 5.66 27.27
N ASP A 164 -21.57 4.41 27.40
CA ASP A 164 -21.42 3.40 26.36
C ASP A 164 -22.05 3.84 25.02
N ASN A 165 -21.38 3.57 23.90
CA ASN A 165 -21.92 3.73 22.54
C ASN A 165 -22.92 2.60 22.20
N LYS A 166 -23.98 2.44 23.00
CA LYS A 166 -24.97 1.38 22.81
C LYS A 166 -25.75 1.60 21.51
N GLY A 167 -25.68 0.60 20.64
CA GLY A 167 -26.37 0.58 19.35
C GLY A 167 -25.67 1.33 18.22
N MET A 168 -24.34 1.55 18.30
CA MET A 168 -23.55 2.19 17.23
C MET A 168 -24.13 3.56 16.80
N LYS A 169 -24.36 4.44 17.78
CA LYS A 169 -24.80 5.81 17.50
C LYS A 169 -23.67 6.64 16.91
N GLU A 170 -22.45 6.40 17.38
CA GLU A 170 -21.22 6.96 16.85
C GLU A 170 -20.44 5.90 16.07
N ASN A 171 -20.22 6.10 14.78
CA ASN A 171 -19.42 5.19 13.95
C ASN A 171 -17.93 5.57 13.93
N THR A 172 -17.60 6.83 14.21
CA THR A 172 -16.22 7.35 14.19
C THR A 172 -15.60 7.29 15.57
N VAL A 173 -15.11 6.11 15.97
CA VAL A 173 -14.40 5.93 17.25
C VAL A 173 -12.90 6.18 17.06
N LEU A 174 -12.36 7.22 17.71
CA LEU A 174 -10.93 7.52 17.71
C LEU A 174 -10.19 6.73 18.79
N SER A 175 -8.91 6.42 18.53
CA SER A 175 -8.00 5.76 19.46
C SER A 175 -6.62 6.40 19.34
N LEU A 176 -5.97 6.66 20.47
CA LEU A 176 -4.54 6.99 20.46
C LEU A 176 -3.73 5.69 20.38
N SER A 177 -2.73 5.63 19.49
CA SER A 177 -1.85 4.48 19.32
C SER A 177 -0.50 4.94 18.79
N TYR A 178 0.59 4.67 19.53
CA TYR A 178 1.96 5.08 19.19
C TYR A 178 2.08 6.56 18.79
N GLY A 179 1.45 7.46 19.56
CA GLY A 179 1.46 8.90 19.31
C GLY A 179 0.59 9.38 18.14
N LYS A 180 -0.15 8.49 17.47
CA LYS A 180 -1.07 8.83 16.37
C LYS A 180 -2.52 8.60 16.79
N ILE A 181 -3.40 9.53 16.42
CA ILE A 181 -4.84 9.32 16.49
C ILE A 181 -5.25 8.48 15.27
N ILE A 182 -5.77 7.28 15.52
CA ILE A 182 -6.31 6.39 14.50
C ILE A 182 -7.83 6.30 14.64
N ILE A 183 -8.55 6.25 13.52
CA ILE A 183 -9.95 5.82 13.51
C ILE A 183 -9.95 4.30 13.67
N LYS A 184 -10.71 3.77 14.62
CA LYS A 184 -10.88 2.31 14.76
C LYS A 184 -11.71 1.80 13.58
N PRO A 185 -11.26 0.75 12.86
CA PRO A 185 -12.11 0.10 11.87
C PRO A 185 -13.31 -0.56 12.59
N GLU A 186 -14.47 -0.59 11.93
CA GLU A 186 -15.74 -1.02 12.52
C GLU A 186 -15.65 -2.41 13.16
N GLU A 187 -14.97 -3.35 12.49
CA GLU A 187 -14.66 -4.71 12.97
C GLU A 187 -13.97 -4.79 14.34
N LYS A 188 -13.31 -3.70 14.77
CA LYS A 188 -12.57 -3.62 16.05
C LYS A 188 -13.25 -2.72 17.09
N ILE A 189 -14.48 -2.28 16.83
CA ILE A 189 -15.31 -1.55 17.81
C ILE A 189 -15.99 -2.59 18.72
N VAL A 190 -15.33 -2.91 19.83
CA VAL A 190 -15.78 -3.95 20.77
C VAL A 190 -17.08 -3.53 21.48
N TRP A 191 -18.08 -4.40 21.45
CA TRP A 191 -19.36 -4.26 22.16
C TRP A 191 -19.15 -4.36 23.68
N SER A 192 -19.63 -3.38 24.45
CA SER A 192 -19.37 -3.27 25.90
C SER A 192 -20.24 -4.18 26.80
N SER A 193 -20.74 -5.30 26.29
CA SER A 193 -21.61 -6.23 27.03
C SER A 193 -21.13 -7.69 27.02
N SER A 194 -19.82 -7.93 27.06
CA SER A 194 -19.27 -9.27 27.34
C SER A 194 -18.08 -9.23 28.31
N ARG A 195 -18.32 -8.66 29.48
CA ARG A 195 -17.81 -9.25 30.74
C ARG A 195 -18.99 -9.95 31.42
N ILE A 196 -19.29 -11.15 30.96
CA ILE A 196 -20.06 -12.10 31.76
C ILE A 196 -19.03 -12.76 32.68
N VAL A 197 -19.27 -12.66 33.99
CA VAL A 197 -18.66 -13.51 35.02
C VAL A 197 -19.49 -14.78 35.10
#